data_AF-A0A938CH72-F1
#
_entry.id   AF-A0A938CH72-F1
#
_cell.length_a   1.000
_cell.length_b   1.000
_cell.length_c   1.000
_cell.angle_alpha   90.00
_cell.angle_beta   90.00
_cell.angle_gamma   90.00
#
_symmetry.space_group_name_H-M   'P 1'
#
loop_
_entity.id
_entity.type
_entity.pdbx_description
1 polymer ?
#
loop_
_entity_poly.entity_id
_entity_poly.type
_entity_poly.pdbx_seq_one_letter_code
_entity_poly.pdbx_strand_id
1 'polypeptide(L)' 'MADGRPSDADLVSRCRQGDAAAFDALVDRYRGVTYALALQRLGDRDLAADVAQEALVAAYVA' A
#
# COMPACT_ATOMS: atom_id res chain seq x y z
N MET A 1 -4.45 17.94 -19.24
CA MET A 1 -5.35 17.42 -18.20
C MET A 1 -4.47 17.12 -16.99
N ALA A 2 -4.64 17.82 -15.88
CA ALA A 2 -3.98 17.41 -14.64
C ALA A 2 -4.43 15.97 -14.35
N ASP A 3 -3.50 15.06 -14.11
CA ASP A 3 -3.81 13.69 -13.72
C ASP A 3 -4.79 13.78 -12.54
N GLY A 4 -6.06 13.42 -12.74
CA GLY A 4 -7.13 13.62 -11.75
C GLY A 4 -7.00 12.72 -10.53
N ARG A 5 -5.87 12.01 -10.39
CA ARG A 5 -5.54 11.19 -9.24
C ARG A 5 -4.76 12.02 -8.21
N PRO A 6 -5.16 11.96 -6.93
CA PRO A 6 -4.40 12.56 -5.85
C PRO A 6 -2.98 11.97 -5.80
N SER A 7 -2.01 12.80 -5.44
CA SER A 7 -0.64 12.34 -5.24
C SER A 7 -0.54 11.47 -3.98
N ASP A 8 0.54 10.70 -3.83
CA ASP A 8 0.73 9.89 -2.63
C ASP A 8 0.84 10.76 -1.38
N ALA A 9 1.42 11.96 -1.51
CA ALA A 9 1.49 12.93 -0.41
C ALA A 9 0.09 13.42 0.00
N ASP A 10 -0.80 13.66 -0.96
CA ASP A 10 -2.19 14.04 -0.69
C ASP A 10 -2.95 12.91 -0.01
N LEU A 11 -2.79 11.68 -0.52
CA LEU A 11 -3.41 10.49 0.05
C LEU A 11 -2.95 10.26 1.50
N VAL A 12 -1.64 10.31 1.76
CA VAL A 12 -1.08 10.18 3.13
C VAL A 12 -1.61 11.27 4.05
N SER A 13 -1.70 12.52 3.57
CA SER A 13 -2.27 13.62 4.36
C SER A 13 -3.73 13.37 4.72
N ARG A 14 -4.53 12.83 3.80
CA ARG A 14 -5.93 12.44 4.03
C ARG A 14 -6.06 11.24 4.97
N CYS A 15 -5.21 10.22 4.82
CA CYS A 15 -5.18 9.07 5.75
C CYS A 15 -4.96 9.53 7.19
N ARG A 16 -4.02 10.46 7.41
CA ARG A 16 -3.76 11.05 8.74
C ARG A 16 -4.93 11.84 9.30
N GLN A 17 -5.86 12.27 8.47
CA GLN A 17 -7.12 12.94 8.87
C GLN A 17 -8.27 11.95 9.10
N GLY A 18 -8.01 10.63 8.97
CA GLY A 18 -9.01 9.58 9.16
C GLY A 18 -9.73 9.15 7.87
N ASP A 19 -9.27 9.57 6.70
CA ASP A 19 -9.84 9.15 5.41
C ASP A 19 -9.36 7.74 5.04
N ALA A 20 -10.20 6.75 5.32
CA ALA A 20 -9.94 5.35 4.97
C ALA A 20 -9.88 5.10 3.46
N ALA A 21 -10.65 5.85 2.65
CA ALA A 21 -10.65 5.69 1.19
C ALA A 21 -9.31 6.17 0.57
N ALA A 22 -8.65 7.13 1.21
CA ALA A 22 -7.30 7.53 0.82
C ALA A 22 -6.28 6.41 1.07
N PHE A 23 -6.49 5.60 2.12
CA PHE A 23 -5.62 4.46 2.40
C PHE A 23 -5.85 3.33 1.39
N ASP A 24 -7.10 3.03 1.05
CA ASP A 24 -7.43 2.05 0.01
C ASP A 24 -6.75 2.38 -1.33
N ALA A 25 -6.71 3.67 -1.70
CA ALA A 25 -6.02 4.12 -2.90
C ALA A 25 -4.49 3.88 -2.84
N LEU A 26 -3.87 4.04 -1.67
CA LEU A 26 -2.45 3.70 -1.46
C LEU A 26 -2.23 2.18 -1.52
N VAL A 27 -3.08 1.40 -0.87
CA VAL A 27 -3.01 -0.06 -0.89
C VAL A 27 -3.13 -0.59 -2.31
N ASP A 28 -4.10 -0.12 -3.09
CA ASP A 28 -4.28 -0.54 -4.49
C ASP A 28 -3.06 -0.22 -5.35
N ARG A 29 -2.40 0.91 -5.09
CA ARG A 29 -1.18 1.31 -5.79
C ARG A 29 0.03 0.45 -5.42
N TYR A 30 0.18 0.11 -4.14
CA TYR A 30 1.39 -0.50 -3.62
C TYR A 30 1.31 -2.02 -3.44
N ARG A 31 0.12 -2.62 -3.34
CA ARG A 31 -0.07 -4.07 -3.12
C ARG A 31 0.72 -4.93 -4.10
N GLY A 32 0.70 -4.60 -5.39
CA GLY A 32 1.40 -5.37 -6.42
C GLY A 32 2.92 -5.26 -6.30
N VAL A 33 3.42 -4.07 -5.98
CA VAL A 33 4.86 -3.80 -5.82
C VAL A 33 5.38 -4.47 -4.56
N THR A 34 4.68 -4.33 -3.44
CA THR A 34 5.06 -4.95 -2.15
C THR A 34 5.03 -6.47 -2.25
N TYR A 35 4.01 -7.05 -2.90
CA TYR A 35 3.94 -8.49 -3.16
C TYR A 35 5.08 -8.96 -4.06
N ALA A 36 5.35 -8.27 -5.17
CA ALA A 36 6.44 -8.66 -6.07
C ALA A 36 7.80 -8.62 -5.36
N LEU A 37 8.03 -7.62 -4.51
CA LEU A 37 9.24 -7.52 -3.71
C LEU A 37 9.33 -8.66 -2.69
N ALA A 38 8.24 -8.96 -1.97
CA ALA A 38 8.21 -10.06 -1.01
C ALA A 38 8.46 -11.41 -1.70
N LEU A 39 7.82 -11.64 -2.85
CA LEU A 39 7.99 -12.86 -3.64
C LEU A 39 9.44 -13.01 -4.15
N GLN A 40 10.06 -11.92 -4.60
CA GLN A 40 11.46 -11.94 -5.03
C GLN A 40 12.42 -12.32 -3.89
N ARG A 41 12.08 -11.97 -2.64
CA ARG A 41 12.92 -12.22 -1.47
C ARG A 41 12.69 -13.59 -0.85
N LEU A 42 11.44 -14.04 -0.80
CA LEU A 42 11.03 -15.25 -0.07
C LEU A 42 10.93 -16.47 -0.99
N GLY A 43 10.65 -16.28 -2.28
CA GLY A 43 10.45 -17.38 -3.24
C GLY A 43 9.18 -18.21 -3.03
N ASP A 44 8.40 -17.89 -1.99
CA ASP A 44 7.16 -18.56 -1.63
C ASP A 44 5.97 -17.59 -1.78
N ARG A 45 4.90 -18.04 -2.42
CA ARG A 45 3.76 -17.19 -2.78
C ARG A 45 2.86 -16.88 -1.59
N ASP A 46 2.71 -17.82 -0.67
CA ASP A 46 1.83 -17.69 0.48
C ASP A 46 2.51 -16.78 1.52
N LEU A 47 3.79 -17.05 1.83
CA LEU A 47 4.59 -16.19 2.69
C LEU A 47 4.75 -14.78 2.13
N ALA A 48 4.87 -14.63 0.81
CA ALA A 48 4.94 -13.31 0.18
C ALA A 48 3.62 -12.53 0.29
N ALA A 49 2.48 -13.21 0.23
CA ALA A 49 1.18 -12.59 0.40
C ALA A 49 1.01 -12.08 1.84
N ASP A 50 1.34 -12.93 2.82
CA ASP A 50 1.26 -12.59 4.25
C ASP A 50 2.18 -11.42 4.59
N VAL A 51 3.46 -11.47 4.21
CA VAL A 51 4.42 -10.40 4.49
C VAL A 51 4.05 -9.09 3.79
N ALA A 52 3.54 -9.15 2.55
CA ALA A 52 3.11 -7.95 1.86
C ALA A 52 1.89 -7.31 2.53
N GLN A 53 0.96 -8.12 3.02
CA GLN A 53 -0.19 -7.65 3.78
C GLN A 53 0.22 -7.05 5.12
N GLU A 54 1.06 -7.74 5.90
CA GLU A 54 1.59 -7.24 7.17
C GLU A 54 2.33 -5.91 7.00
N ALA A 55 3.13 -5.77 5.95
CA ALA A 55 3.84 -4.52 5.66
C ALA A 55 2.88 -3.35 5.37
N LEU A 56 1.80 -3.60 4.61
CA LEU A 56 0.79 -2.59 4.32
C LEU A 56 -0.03 -2.22 5.58
N VAL A 57 -0.37 -3.21 6.42
CA VAL A 57 -1.05 -2.97 7.70
C VAL A 57 -0.15 -2.19 8.66
N ALA A 58 1.13 -2.54 8.74
CA ALA A 58 2.10 -1.81 9.56
C ALA A 58 2.24 -0.34 9.10
N ALA A 59 2.24 -0.10 7.79
CA ALA A 59 2.26 1.25 7.23
C ALA A 59 0.98 2.07 7.53
N TYR A 60 -0.15 1.41 7.82
CA TYR A 60 -1.39 2.09 8.23
C TYR A 60 -1.38 2.52 9.71
N VAL A 61 -0.78 1.70 10.56
CA VAL A 61 -0.78 1.88 12.02
C VAL A 61 0.37 2.79 12.51
N ALA A 62 1.38 3.02 11.66
CA ALA A 62 2.55 3.86 11.95
C ALA A 62 2.28 5.37 11.78
#